data_AF-A9QMX9-F1
#
_entry.id   AF-A9QMX9-F1
#
_cell.length_a   1.000
_cell.length_b   1.000
_cell.length_c   1.000
_cell.angle_alpha   90.00
_cell.angle_beta   90.00
_cell.angle_gamma   90.00
#
_symmetry.space_group_name_H-M   'P 1'
#
loop_
_entity.id
_entity.type
_entity.pdbx_description
1 polymer ?
#
loop_
_entity_poly.entity_id
_entity_poly.type
_entity_poly.pdbx_seq_one_letter_code
_entity_poly.pdbx_strand_id
1 'polypeptide(L)'
;SDGGRRVRALKEANKESVKAIVIDVPIGIQSYKLGYDLNVQRDSQTVFDNAVVWRRFLDDKHFQSQKELSEHLGLDESTVAVALSIGKLPEAIMQEMVARPDRFGSNMAYQVGRYHNARGTEATLRLINKIVSDDLSTRQVSDIVKGRVAAQETPKAAGRQRYA
;
A
#
# COMPACT_ATOMS: atom_id res chain seq x y z
N SER A 1 10.88 -5.72 8.73
CA SER A 1 10.81 -5.82 10.20
C SER A 1 11.27 -4.52 10.83
N ASP A 2 10.36 -3.92 11.59
CA ASP A 2 10.47 -2.61 12.24
C ASP A 2 11.59 -2.52 13.31
N GLY A 3 12.15 -3.66 13.73
CA GLY A 3 13.35 -3.71 14.58
C GLY A 3 14.58 -3.08 13.92
N GLY A 4 14.80 -3.29 12.62
CA GLY A 4 16.04 -2.84 11.96
C GLY A 4 16.13 -1.33 11.75
N ARG A 5 15.00 -0.62 11.67
CA ARG A 5 14.97 0.85 11.58
C ARG A 5 15.20 1.49 12.96
N ARG A 6 14.53 0.97 14.00
CA ARG A 6 14.70 1.45 15.38
C ARG A 6 16.09 1.19 15.94
N VAL A 7 16.67 0.03 15.66
CA VAL A 7 18.06 -0.27 16.05
C VAL A 7 19.05 0.69 15.38
N ARG A 8 18.83 1.06 14.11
CA ARG A 8 19.66 2.06 13.43
C ARG A 8 19.51 3.45 14.03
N ALA A 9 18.28 3.90 14.27
CA ALA A 9 18.03 5.18 14.91
C ALA A 9 18.61 5.27 16.34
N LEU A 10 18.53 4.20 17.12
CA LEU A 10 19.13 4.14 18.47
C LEU A 10 20.67 4.17 18.43
N LYS A 11 21.27 3.51 17.42
CA LYS A 11 22.71 3.61 17.16
C LYS A 11 23.12 5.03 16.77
N GLU A 12 22.37 5.68 15.89
CA GLU A 12 22.60 7.08 15.51
C GLU A 12 22.42 8.04 16.71
N ALA A 13 21.52 7.71 17.63
CA ALA A 13 21.26 8.48 18.85
C ALA A 13 22.23 8.18 20.02
N ASN A 14 23.30 7.39 19.80
CA ASN A 14 24.25 6.95 20.83
C ASN A 14 23.59 6.37 22.09
N LYS A 15 22.47 5.65 21.92
CA LYS A 15 21.79 4.94 23.01
C LYS A 15 22.36 3.53 23.12
N GLU A 16 23.12 3.25 24.17
CA GLU A 16 23.71 1.93 24.43
C GLU A 16 22.68 0.86 24.84
N SER A 17 21.54 1.28 25.41
CA SER A 17 20.48 0.38 25.84
C SER A 17 19.09 0.91 25.51
N VAL A 18 18.15 -0.02 25.31
CA VAL A 18 16.72 0.26 25.11
C VAL A 18 15.90 -0.74 25.90
N LYS A 19 14.81 -0.27 26.50
CA LYS A 19 13.86 -1.15 27.19
C LYS A 19 13.13 -1.99 26.15
N ALA A 20 13.37 -3.29 26.15
CA ALA A 20 12.62 -4.28 25.37
C ALA A 20 11.64 -5.00 26.29
N ILE A 21 10.42 -5.22 25.80
CA ILE A 21 9.45 -6.10 26.44
C ILE A 21 9.42 -7.38 25.60
N VAL A 22 9.80 -8.50 26.23
CA VAL A 22 9.72 -9.82 25.59
C VAL A 22 8.34 -10.38 25.88
N ILE A 23 7.62 -10.73 24.83
CA ILE A 23 6.29 -11.33 24.91
C ILE A 23 6.38 -12.66 24.17
N ASP A 24 6.12 -13.75 24.90
CA ASP A 24 6.04 -15.08 24.30
C ASP A 24 4.71 -15.21 23.56
N VAL A 25 4.78 -15.21 22.23
CA VAL A 25 3.63 -15.42 21.35
C VAL A 25 3.97 -16.55 20.39
N PRO A 26 3.09 -17.54 20.20
CA PRO A 26 3.27 -18.56 19.17
C PRO A 26 3.55 -17.93 17.80
N ILE A 27 4.61 -18.41 17.15
CA ILE A 27 4.99 -17.98 15.80
C ILE A 27 3.87 -18.34 14.84
N GLY A 28 3.46 -17.39 14.00
CA GLY A 28 2.36 -17.53 13.05
C GLY A 28 1.37 -16.38 13.16
N ILE A 29 0.08 -16.68 12.98
CA ILE A 29 -0.99 -15.68 12.88
C ILE A 29 -1.06 -14.79 14.12
N GLN A 30 -0.92 -15.37 15.32
CA GLN A 30 -0.96 -14.63 16.58
C GLN A 30 0.19 -13.61 16.70
N SER A 31 1.42 -14.04 16.39
CA SER A 31 2.58 -13.15 16.36
C SER A 31 2.46 -12.04 15.33
N TYR A 32 1.86 -12.32 14.16
CA TYR A 32 1.58 -11.31 13.15
C TYR A 32 0.54 -10.30 13.64
N LYS A 33 -0.58 -10.77 14.20
CA LYS A 33 -1.65 -9.89 14.70
C LYS A 33 -1.13 -8.91 15.74
N LEU A 34 -0.34 -9.40 16.71
CA LEU A 34 0.31 -8.52 17.68
C LEU A 34 1.22 -7.49 17.01
N GLY A 35 2.04 -7.91 16.05
CA GLY A 35 2.90 -6.99 15.31
C GLY A 35 2.12 -5.96 14.48
N TYR A 36 1.04 -6.38 13.85
CA TYR A 36 0.12 -5.55 13.09
C TYR A 36 -0.52 -4.49 13.99
N ASP A 37 -1.10 -4.89 15.12
CA ASP A 37 -1.76 -3.98 16.07
C ASP A 37 -0.77 -2.91 16.59
N LEU A 38 0.46 -3.32 16.92
CA LEU A 38 1.52 -2.40 17.36
C LEU A 38 1.97 -1.43 16.26
N ASN A 39 1.98 -1.86 14.99
CA ASN A 39 2.37 -1.01 13.86
C ASN A 39 1.25 -0.06 13.45
N VAL A 40 -0.01 -0.50 13.52
CA VAL A 40 -1.19 0.33 13.27
C VAL A 40 -1.29 1.43 14.32
N GLN A 41 -1.09 1.11 15.60
CA GLN A 41 -1.03 2.13 16.67
C GLN A 41 0.09 3.17 16.49
N ARG A 42 1.11 2.85 15.67
CA ARG A 42 2.25 3.73 15.38
C ARG A 42 2.18 4.41 14.02
N ASP A 43 1.05 4.28 13.31
CA ASP A 43 0.84 4.77 11.95
C ASP A 43 1.93 4.33 10.94
N SER A 44 2.61 3.21 11.22
CA SER A 44 3.75 2.75 10.41
C SER A 44 3.39 1.63 9.43
N GLN A 45 2.18 1.09 9.51
CA GLN A 45 1.73 -0.03 8.67
C GLN A 45 1.18 0.49 7.33
N THR A 46 1.73 0.02 6.20
CA THR A 46 1.22 0.38 4.88
C THR A 46 0.28 -0.67 4.29
N VAL A 47 -0.55 -0.25 3.33
CA VAL A 47 -1.39 -1.18 2.55
C VAL A 47 -0.56 -2.23 1.79
N PHE A 48 0.68 -1.90 1.43
CA PHE A 48 1.58 -2.81 0.72
C PHE A 48 2.12 -3.89 1.66
N ASP A 49 2.47 -3.52 2.90
CA ASP A 49 2.87 -4.49 3.93
C ASP A 49 1.74 -5.50 4.18
N ASN A 50 0.51 -4.99 4.30
CA ASN A 50 -0.69 -5.83 4.44
C ASN A 50 -0.91 -6.73 3.23
N ALA A 51 -0.79 -6.19 2.01
CA ALA A 51 -0.99 -6.92 0.77
C ALA A 51 -0.10 -8.15 0.67
N VAL A 52 1.18 -8.04 1.04
CA VAL A 52 2.15 -9.15 1.01
C VAL A 52 1.75 -10.24 2.03
N VAL A 53 1.49 -9.86 3.27
CA VAL A 53 1.24 -10.84 4.33
C VAL A 53 -0.13 -11.51 4.18
N TRP A 54 -1.17 -10.73 3.89
CA TRP A 54 -2.53 -11.25 3.75
C TRP A 54 -2.67 -12.15 2.53
N ARG A 55 -2.00 -11.82 1.42
CA ARG A 55 -1.91 -12.72 0.26
C ARG A 55 -1.26 -14.04 0.66
N ARG A 56 -0.11 -13.98 1.34
CA ARG A 56 0.58 -15.18 1.81
C ARG A 56 -0.29 -16.03 2.73
N PHE A 57 -1.07 -15.44 3.63
CA PHE A 57 -1.97 -16.21 4.48
C PHE A 57 -3.03 -17.00 3.70
N LEU A 58 -3.55 -16.44 2.61
CA LEU A 58 -4.49 -17.16 1.76
C LEU A 58 -3.78 -18.22 0.91
N ASP A 59 -2.60 -17.90 0.36
CA ASP A 59 -1.80 -18.82 -0.45
C ASP A 59 -1.33 -20.04 0.38
N ASP A 60 -0.92 -19.82 1.64
CA ASP A 60 -0.51 -20.85 2.61
C ASP A 60 -1.70 -21.56 3.28
N LYS A 61 -2.95 -21.23 2.89
CA LYS A 61 -4.21 -21.77 3.43
C LYS A 61 -4.38 -21.61 4.95
N HIS A 62 -3.80 -20.56 5.52
CA HIS A 62 -4.04 -20.17 6.91
C HIS A 62 -5.48 -19.69 7.13
N PHE A 63 -6.12 -19.14 6.10
CA PHE A 63 -7.54 -18.83 6.05
C PHE A 63 -8.15 -19.36 4.76
N GLN A 64 -9.42 -19.77 4.79
CA GLN A 64 -10.16 -20.31 3.66
C GLN A 64 -10.67 -19.22 2.72
N SER A 65 -10.87 -18.00 3.23
CA SER A 65 -11.44 -16.91 2.46
C SER A 65 -11.00 -15.53 2.95
N GLN A 66 -11.17 -14.54 2.08
CA GLN A 66 -11.03 -13.13 2.44
C GLN A 66 -11.95 -12.73 3.60
N LYS A 67 -13.18 -13.26 3.62
CA LYS A 67 -14.16 -13.01 4.68
C LYS A 67 -13.64 -13.50 6.04
N GLU A 68 -13.16 -14.73 6.11
CA GLU A 68 -12.59 -15.30 7.34
C GLU A 68 -11.39 -14.49 7.83
N LEU A 69 -10.52 -14.08 6.92
CA LEU A 69 -9.38 -13.21 7.23
C LEU A 69 -9.86 -11.86 7.80
N SER A 70 -10.88 -11.23 7.21
CA SER A 70 -11.43 -9.96 7.71
C SER A 70 -12.06 -10.08 9.09
N GLU A 71 -12.81 -11.16 9.34
CA GLU A 71 -13.42 -11.45 10.65
C GLU A 71 -12.35 -11.67 11.72
N HIS A 72 -11.28 -12.40 11.40
CA HIS A 72 -10.19 -12.66 12.34
C HIS A 72 -9.38 -11.41 12.71
N LEU A 73 -9.22 -10.50 11.74
CA LEU A 73 -8.53 -9.22 11.93
C LEU A 73 -9.44 -8.14 12.51
N GLY A 74 -10.76 -8.33 12.52
CA GLY A 74 -11.73 -7.30 12.95
C GLY A 74 -11.75 -6.09 12.00
N LEU A 75 -11.54 -6.32 10.71
CA LEU A 75 -11.50 -5.29 9.67
C LEU A 75 -12.68 -5.45 8.70
N ASP A 76 -13.03 -4.38 8.02
CA ASP A 76 -13.98 -4.46 6.91
C ASP A 76 -13.43 -5.32 5.77
N GLU A 77 -14.28 -6.18 5.22
CA GLU A 77 -13.92 -7.03 4.08
C GLU A 77 -13.41 -6.21 2.88
N SER A 78 -13.91 -4.98 2.70
CA SER A 78 -13.46 -4.05 1.67
C SER A 78 -11.99 -3.64 1.82
N THR A 79 -11.51 -3.47 3.06
CA THR A 79 -10.11 -3.15 3.35
C THR A 79 -9.20 -4.30 2.96
N VAL A 80 -9.61 -5.53 3.30
CA VAL A 80 -8.90 -6.74 2.90
C VAL A 80 -8.92 -6.91 1.37
N ALA A 81 -10.05 -6.61 0.72
CA ALA A 81 -10.19 -6.66 -0.74
C ALA A 81 -9.16 -5.76 -1.44
N VAL A 82 -9.00 -4.54 -0.95
CA VAL A 82 -8.06 -3.55 -1.50
C VAL A 82 -6.63 -4.07 -1.40
N ALA A 83 -6.22 -4.51 -0.21
CA ALA A 83 -4.88 -5.03 0.01
C ALA A 83 -4.61 -6.29 -0.81
N LEU A 84 -5.55 -7.23 -0.90
CA LEU A 84 -5.41 -8.44 -1.73
C LEU A 84 -5.36 -8.10 -3.22
N SER A 85 -6.13 -7.10 -3.68
CA SER A 85 -6.05 -6.62 -5.07
C SER A 85 -4.66 -6.07 -5.39
N ILE A 86 -4.05 -5.34 -4.46
CA ILE A 86 -2.67 -4.85 -4.61
C ILE A 86 -1.69 -6.02 -4.55
N GLY A 87 -1.94 -6.99 -3.65
CA GLY A 87 -1.12 -8.17 -3.46
C GLY A 87 -0.98 -9.02 -4.72
N LYS A 88 -1.98 -9.00 -5.63
CA LYS A 88 -1.97 -9.71 -6.92
C LYS A 88 -1.05 -9.09 -7.97
N LEU A 89 -0.59 -7.85 -7.77
CA LEU A 89 0.21 -7.15 -8.77
C LEU A 89 1.59 -7.80 -8.94
N PRO A 90 2.15 -7.77 -10.17
CA PRO A 90 3.55 -8.15 -10.39
C PRO A 90 4.49 -7.32 -9.51
N GLU A 91 5.58 -7.96 -9.08
CA GLU A 91 6.56 -7.32 -8.19
C GLU A 91 7.10 -6.00 -8.75
N ALA A 92 7.41 -5.93 -10.05
CA ALA A 92 7.87 -4.71 -10.70
C ALA A 92 6.91 -3.52 -10.52
N ILE A 93 5.59 -3.76 -10.62
CA ILE A 93 4.58 -2.72 -10.41
C ILE A 93 4.51 -2.33 -8.92
N MET A 94 4.58 -3.32 -8.03
CA MET A 94 4.53 -3.07 -6.59
C MET A 94 5.74 -2.26 -6.11
N GLN A 95 6.94 -2.59 -6.58
CA GLN A 95 8.18 -1.88 -6.25
C GLN A 95 8.12 -0.40 -6.68
N GLU A 96 7.61 -0.10 -7.87
CA GLU A 96 7.47 1.29 -8.34
C GLU A 96 6.51 2.11 -7.46
N MET A 97 5.43 1.50 -6.97
CA MET A 97 4.51 2.19 -6.06
C MET A 97 5.10 2.39 -4.66
N VAL A 98 5.74 1.35 -4.11
CA VAL A 98 6.37 1.39 -2.78
C VAL A 98 7.51 2.40 -2.72
N ALA A 99 8.23 2.61 -3.83
CA ALA A 99 9.28 3.62 -3.93
C ALA A 99 8.76 5.07 -3.84
N ARG A 100 7.46 5.31 -4.01
CA ARG A 100 6.83 6.64 -4.07
C ARG A 100 5.61 6.72 -3.13
N PRO A 101 5.81 6.56 -1.81
CA PRO A 101 4.73 6.43 -0.84
C PRO A 101 3.87 7.69 -0.70
N ASP A 102 4.41 8.86 -1.06
CA ASP A 102 3.71 10.14 -1.12
C ASP A 102 2.62 10.17 -2.20
N ARG A 103 2.79 9.40 -3.28
CA ARG A 103 1.82 9.33 -4.39
C ARG A 103 0.92 8.11 -4.31
N PHE A 104 1.41 7.00 -3.79
CA PHE A 104 0.71 5.72 -3.80
C PHE A 104 0.22 5.30 -2.40
N GLY A 105 -0.82 5.99 -1.91
CA GLY A 105 -1.63 5.50 -0.79
C GLY A 105 -2.63 4.40 -1.22
N SER A 106 -3.40 3.88 -0.26
CA SER A 106 -4.37 2.77 -0.46
C SER A 106 -5.32 2.98 -1.63
N ASN A 107 -5.92 4.17 -1.74
CA ASN A 107 -6.89 4.45 -2.79
C ASN A 107 -6.25 4.51 -4.18
N MET A 108 -5.05 5.10 -4.29
CA MET A 108 -4.34 5.20 -5.56
C MET A 108 -3.86 3.81 -6.01
N ALA A 109 -3.23 3.07 -5.11
CA ALA A 109 -2.77 1.70 -5.37
C ALA A 109 -3.92 0.77 -5.79
N TYR A 110 -5.11 0.94 -5.20
CA TYR A 110 -6.30 0.21 -5.62
C TYR A 110 -6.70 0.53 -7.07
N GLN A 111 -6.71 1.80 -7.49
CA GLN A 111 -7.03 2.15 -8.88
C GLN A 111 -5.99 1.60 -9.85
N VAL A 112 -4.70 1.64 -9.49
CA VAL A 112 -3.63 1.03 -10.29
C VAL A 112 -3.84 -0.48 -10.43
N GLY A 113 -4.21 -1.17 -9.34
CA GLY A 113 -4.53 -2.59 -9.38
C GLY A 113 -5.71 -2.92 -10.30
N ARG A 114 -6.77 -2.11 -10.26
CA ARG A 114 -7.90 -2.24 -11.21
C ARG A 114 -7.50 -1.99 -12.65
N TYR A 115 -6.64 -1.00 -12.89
CA TYR A 115 -6.11 -0.71 -14.23
C TYR A 115 -5.31 -1.89 -14.77
N HIS A 116 -4.45 -2.49 -13.94
CA HIS A 116 -3.62 -3.63 -14.29
C HIS A 116 -4.45 -4.82 -14.76
N ASN A 117 -5.48 -5.19 -14.00
CA ASN A 117 -6.39 -6.28 -14.38
C ASN A 117 -7.05 -6.05 -15.76
N ALA A 118 -7.26 -4.79 -16.15
CA ALA A 118 -7.93 -4.44 -17.41
C ALA A 118 -6.96 -4.25 -18.59
N ARG A 119 -5.71 -3.84 -18.35
CA ARG A 119 -4.79 -3.35 -19.40
C ARG A 119 -3.42 -4.03 -19.42
N GLY A 120 -3.10 -4.83 -18.40
CA GLY A 120 -1.83 -5.54 -18.27
C GLY A 120 -0.67 -4.68 -17.77
N THR A 121 0.50 -5.31 -17.67
CA THR A 121 1.69 -4.78 -16.98
C THR A 121 2.26 -3.52 -17.64
N GLU A 122 2.56 -3.58 -18.94
CA GLU A 122 3.17 -2.48 -19.70
C GLU A 122 2.36 -1.18 -19.62
N ALA A 123 1.04 -1.28 -19.79
CA ALA A 123 0.16 -0.12 -19.69
C ALA A 123 0.14 0.45 -18.26
N THR A 124 0.21 -0.41 -17.26
CA THR A 124 0.18 -0.01 -15.84
C THR A 124 1.44 0.75 -15.46
N LEU A 125 2.61 0.30 -15.90
CA LEU A 125 3.87 1.01 -15.68
C LEU A 125 3.85 2.42 -16.29
N ARG A 126 3.30 2.55 -17.51
CA ARG A 126 3.08 3.88 -18.13
C ARG A 126 2.13 4.75 -17.32
N LEU A 127 1.05 4.17 -16.79
CA LEU A 127 0.11 4.90 -15.93
C LEU A 127 0.80 5.39 -14.65
N ILE A 128 1.60 4.54 -13.99
CA ILE A 128 2.36 4.91 -12.78
C ILE A 128 3.28 6.11 -13.06
N ASN A 129 4.03 6.07 -14.16
CA ASN A 129 4.87 7.19 -14.56
C ASN A 129 4.06 8.45 -14.82
N LYS A 130 2.91 8.33 -15.49
CA LYS A 130 2.00 9.46 -15.74
C LYS A 130 1.42 10.05 -14.46
N ILE A 131 1.06 9.22 -13.49
CA ILE A 131 0.56 9.67 -12.18
C ILE A 131 1.61 10.56 -11.52
N VAL A 132 2.87 10.13 -11.54
CA VAL A 132 3.97 10.86 -10.94
C VAL A 132 4.26 12.15 -11.70
N SER A 133 4.41 12.09 -13.03
CA SER A 133 4.78 13.24 -13.87
C SER A 133 3.74 14.35 -13.89
N ASP A 134 2.46 13.98 -13.97
CA ASP A 134 1.36 14.93 -14.20
C ASP A 134 0.58 15.26 -12.92
N ASP A 135 1.10 14.81 -11.78
CA ASP A 135 0.49 14.94 -10.46
C ASP A 135 -1.00 14.52 -10.41
N LEU A 136 -1.32 13.36 -11.01
CA LEU A 136 -2.71 12.93 -11.13
C LEU A 136 -3.34 12.62 -9.76
N SER A 137 -4.55 13.12 -9.56
CA SER A 137 -5.39 12.76 -8.43
C SER A 137 -6.03 11.38 -8.59
N THR A 138 -6.37 10.74 -7.47
CA THR A 138 -7.07 9.44 -7.45
C THR A 138 -8.36 9.45 -8.28
N ARG A 139 -9.06 10.59 -8.34
CA ARG A 139 -10.27 10.75 -9.16
C ARG A 139 -9.95 10.66 -10.64
N GLN A 140 -8.94 11.40 -11.11
CA GLN A 140 -8.50 11.35 -12.51
C GLN A 140 -8.06 9.95 -12.91
N VAL A 141 -7.32 9.25 -12.04
CA VAL A 141 -6.92 7.86 -12.29
C VAL A 141 -8.14 6.92 -12.33
N SER A 142 -9.10 7.07 -11.41
CA SER A 142 -10.38 6.35 -11.46
C SER A 142 -11.12 6.58 -12.78
N ASP A 143 -11.13 7.80 -13.30
CA ASP A 143 -11.80 8.11 -14.56
C ASP A 143 -11.08 7.49 -15.77
N ILE A 144 -9.73 7.45 -15.75
CA ILE A 144 -8.92 6.69 -16.72
C ILE A 144 -9.25 5.19 -16.66
N VAL A 145 -9.32 4.61 -15.46
CA VAL A 145 -9.67 3.19 -15.24
C VAL A 145 -11.07 2.87 -15.77
N LYS A 146 -12.04 3.78 -15.58
CA LYS A 146 -13.41 3.65 -16.06
C LYS A 146 -13.57 3.92 -17.57
N GLY A 147 -12.49 4.27 -18.27
CA GLY A 147 -12.52 4.60 -19.70
C GLY A 147 -13.25 5.91 -19.99
N ARG A 148 -13.44 6.78 -18.98
CA ARG A 148 -14.15 8.06 -19.11
C ARG A 148 -13.26 9.20 -19.62
N VAL A 149 -11.95 8.97 -19.70
CA VAL A 149 -10.99 9.90 -20.26
C VAL A 149 -10.30 9.20 -21.43
N ALA A 150 -10.71 9.51 -22.66
CA ALA A 150 -9.79 9.40 -23.79
C ALA A 150 -8.65 10.38 -23.53
N ALA A 151 -7.40 9.95 -23.71
CA ALA A 151 -6.20 10.73 -23.40
C ALA A 151 -6.31 12.16 -23.96
N GLN A 152 -6.69 13.10 -23.09
CA GLN A 152 -6.62 14.52 -23.37
C GLN A 152 -5.48 15.06 -22.51
N GLU A 153 -4.41 15.44 -23.21
CA GLU A 153 -3.34 16.28 -22.73
C GLU A 153 -3.96 17.44 -21.94
N THR A 154 -3.63 17.54 -20.66
CA THR A 154 -4.17 18.61 -19.83
C THR A 154 -3.39 19.89 -20.18
N PRO A 155 -4.05 20.99 -20.60
CA PRO A 155 -3.35 22.24 -20.83
C PRO A 155 -2.78 22.75 -19.52
N LYS A 156 -1.50 23.14 -19.55
CA LYS A 156 -0.77 23.78 -18.45
C LYS A 156 -1.59 24.96 -17.91
N ALA A 157 -2.02 24.88 -16.65
CA ALA A 157 -2.79 25.95 -16.02
C ALA A 157 -1.94 27.23 -15.97
N ALA A 158 -2.39 28.26 -16.69
CA ALA A 158 -1.84 29.60 -16.64
C ALA A 158 -1.95 30.14 -15.20
N GLY A 159 -0.86 30.76 -14.74
CA GLY A 159 -0.72 31.24 -13.38
C GLY A 159 -1.83 32.21 -12.98
N ARG A 160 -2.40 31.99 -11.79
CA ARG A 160 -3.21 33.02 -11.14
C ARG A 160 -2.29 34.10 -10.62
N GLN A 161 -2.10 35.13 -11.43
CA GLN A 161 -1.72 36.46 -10.98
C GLN A 161 -2.79 36.95 -9.99
N ARG A 162 -2.41 37.19 -8.74
CA ARG A 162 -3.23 37.96 -7.80
C ARG A 162 -2.68 39.38 -7.78
N TYR A 163 -3.47 40.28 -8.34
CA TYR A 163 -3.39 41.72 -8.11
C TYR A 163 -4.19 42.09 -6.87
N ALA A 164 -3.78 43.21 -6.26
CA ALA A 164 -4.33 43.94 -5.11
C ALA A 164 -4.05 43.33 -3.72
#